data_AF-A0A963ZI89-F1
#
_entry.id   AF-A0A963ZI89-F1
#
_cell.length_a   1.000
_cell.length_b   1.000
_cell.length_c   1.000
_cell.angle_alpha   90.00
_cell.angle_beta   90.00
_cell.angle_gamma   90.00
#
_symmetry.space_group_name_H-M   'P 1'
#
loop_
_entity.id
_entity.type
_entity.pdbx_description
1 polymer ?
#
loop_
_entity_poly.entity_id
_entity_poly.type
_entity_poly.pdbx_seq_one_letter_code
_entity_poly.pdbx_strand_id
1 'polypeptide(L)'
;MPKRNHIADFLLTKVRTEEHFLQIPYFTWWFEYNRMEIVEPLAEAIPTSRWGEWEELVNHLPEVVLEQIQKHDDSVEKLRENCARLQAMLEERGELPDLYSKYMTPELLAELQTSEAALFGARWPDYRFSYLAQLIVNQTPSDCSPLYTIRPFWLRYGVEFLNLRKAEPYQTVIQESNTIVQELMEVIQSLDRSLTESLESIYAA
;
A
#
# COMPACT_ATOMS: atom_id res chain seq x y z
N MET A 1 20.17 4.20 -33.78
CA MET A 1 20.37 4.04 -32.34
C MET A 1 19.10 4.49 -31.65
N PRO A 2 18.31 3.57 -31.08
CA PRO A 2 17.18 3.95 -30.25
C PRO A 2 17.70 4.86 -29.14
N LYS A 3 17.08 6.03 -28.96
CA LYS A 3 17.36 6.87 -27.80
C LYS A 3 17.01 6.04 -26.58
N ARG A 4 17.85 6.08 -25.54
CA ARG A 4 17.57 5.42 -24.25
C ARG A 4 16.16 5.79 -23.82
N ASN A 5 15.27 4.80 -23.79
CA ASN A 5 13.85 5.01 -23.49
C ASN A 5 13.73 5.27 -21.98
N HIS A 6 13.36 6.49 -21.61
CA HIS A 6 13.27 6.90 -20.21
C HIS A 6 12.18 6.14 -19.43
N ILE A 7 11.22 5.54 -20.12
CA ILE A 7 10.20 4.66 -19.53
C ILE A 7 10.80 3.32 -19.11
N ALA A 8 11.77 2.79 -19.85
CA ALA A 8 12.45 1.55 -19.49
C ALA A 8 13.19 1.65 -18.14
N ASP A 9 13.98 2.72 -17.97
CA ASP A 9 14.67 2.99 -16.70
C ASP A 9 13.68 3.26 -15.56
N PHE A 10 12.55 3.91 -15.87
CA PHE A 10 11.48 4.17 -14.90
C PHE A 10 10.84 2.87 -14.41
N LEU A 11 10.47 1.94 -15.30
CA LEU A 11 9.84 0.67 -14.94
C LEU A 11 10.75 -0.18 -14.05
N LEU A 12 12.03 -0.30 -14.40
CA LEU A 12 13.01 -1.00 -13.54
C LEU A 12 13.10 -0.35 -12.17
N THR A 13 13.14 0.98 -12.10
CA THR A 13 13.17 1.71 -10.84
C THR A 13 11.90 1.47 -10.03
N LYS A 14 10.73 1.47 -10.67
CA LYS A 14 9.42 1.24 -10.06
C LYS A 14 9.31 -0.16 -9.46
N VAL A 15 9.58 -1.20 -10.25
CA VAL A 15 9.53 -2.60 -9.82
C VAL A 15 10.48 -2.88 -8.65
N ARG A 16 11.71 -2.33 -8.68
CA ARG A 16 12.67 -2.43 -7.56
C ARG A 16 12.22 -1.66 -6.33
N THR A 17 11.56 -0.52 -6.51
CA THR A 17 11.00 0.26 -5.41
C THR A 17 9.88 -0.55 -4.75
N GLU A 18 8.96 -1.10 -5.55
CA GLU A 18 7.89 -1.96 -5.05
C GLU A 18 8.42 -3.17 -4.29
N GLU A 19 9.45 -3.84 -4.81
CA GLU A 19 10.12 -4.95 -4.10
C GLU A 19 10.57 -4.53 -2.69
N HIS A 20 11.24 -3.38 -2.58
CA HIS A 20 11.70 -2.87 -1.30
C HIS A 20 10.53 -2.59 -0.35
N PHE A 21 9.45 -1.97 -0.85
CA PHE A 21 8.30 -1.64 -0.04
C PHE A 21 7.53 -2.88 0.42
N LEU A 22 7.32 -3.87 -0.44
CA LEU A 22 6.63 -5.12 -0.09
C LEU A 22 7.34 -5.92 1.02
N GLN A 23 8.64 -5.71 1.22
CA GLN A 23 9.39 -6.29 2.34
C GLN A 23 9.13 -5.59 3.69
N ILE A 24 8.61 -4.37 3.68
CA ILE A 24 8.32 -3.58 4.88
C ILE A 24 6.90 -3.91 5.35
N PRO A 25 6.67 -4.40 6.58
CA PRO A 25 5.36 -4.90 7.02
C PRO A 25 4.21 -3.87 7.05
N TYR A 26 4.46 -2.59 6.73
CA TYR A 26 3.48 -1.49 6.76
C TYR A 26 3.39 -0.69 5.46
N PHE A 27 3.67 -1.34 4.34
CA PHE A 27 3.79 -0.72 3.03
C PHE A 27 2.47 -0.32 2.36
N THR A 28 1.33 -0.74 2.89
CA THR A 28 0.10 -0.90 2.10
C THR A 28 -0.63 0.41 1.77
N TRP A 29 -0.52 1.46 2.58
CA TRP A 29 -1.20 2.74 2.33
C TRP A 29 -0.40 3.92 2.84
N TRP A 30 0.07 4.80 1.96
CA TRP A 30 0.53 6.13 2.32
C TRP A 30 -0.51 7.16 1.88
N PHE A 31 -0.79 8.09 2.80
CA PHE A 31 -1.43 9.40 2.64
C PHE A 31 -2.86 9.56 2.08
N GLU A 32 -3.38 8.70 1.19
CA GLU A 32 -4.74 8.87 0.63
C GLU A 32 -5.62 7.61 0.67
N TYR A 33 -6.89 7.80 1.06
CA TYR A 33 -7.91 6.74 1.12
C TYR A 33 -7.97 5.98 -0.21
N ASN A 34 -7.93 4.66 -0.15
CA ASN A 34 -8.09 3.76 -1.30
C ASN A 34 -7.02 3.88 -2.41
N ARG A 35 -5.82 4.43 -2.12
CA ARG A 35 -4.68 4.33 -3.05
C ARG A 35 -3.41 3.73 -2.43
N MET A 36 -2.93 2.65 -3.03
CA MET A 36 -1.58 2.16 -2.80
C MET A 36 -0.63 3.03 -3.65
N GLU A 37 -0.09 4.11 -3.08
CA GLU A 37 0.73 5.09 -3.83
C GLU A 37 1.99 4.48 -4.46
N ILE A 38 2.51 3.41 -3.86
CA ILE A 38 3.80 2.83 -4.25
C ILE A 38 3.63 1.51 -4.98
N VAL A 39 2.61 0.72 -4.67
CA VAL A 39 2.33 -0.56 -5.33
C VAL A 39 1.09 -0.36 -6.21
N GLU A 40 1.31 -0.09 -7.49
CA GLU A 40 0.23 0.24 -8.44
C GLU A 40 0.48 -0.47 -9.78
N PRO A 41 -0.57 -0.69 -10.60
CA PRO A 41 -0.39 -1.22 -11.95
C PRO A 41 0.64 -0.38 -12.72
N LEU A 42 1.56 -1.04 -13.42
CA LEU A 42 2.72 -0.35 -14.03
C LEU A 42 2.29 0.70 -15.05
N ALA A 43 1.20 0.43 -15.78
CA ALA A 43 0.57 1.37 -16.68
C ALA A 43 0.06 2.65 -15.97
N GLU A 44 -0.53 2.51 -14.79
CA GLU A 44 -1.05 3.66 -14.00
C GLU A 44 0.08 4.58 -13.51
N ALA A 45 1.27 4.00 -13.26
CA ALA A 45 2.45 4.74 -12.85
C ALA A 45 3.05 5.61 -13.97
N ILE A 46 2.69 5.39 -15.24
CA ILE A 46 3.21 6.16 -16.38
C ILE A 46 2.43 7.47 -16.53
N PRO A 47 3.11 8.64 -16.51
CA PRO A 47 2.44 9.91 -16.79
C PRO A 47 1.81 9.90 -18.18
N THR A 48 0.56 10.36 -18.31
CA THR A 48 -0.17 10.39 -19.60
C THR A 48 0.61 11.06 -20.72
N SER A 49 1.43 12.07 -20.40
CA SER A 49 2.28 12.76 -21.38
C SER A 49 3.37 11.89 -22.02
N ARG A 50 3.67 10.72 -21.45
CA ARG A 50 4.68 9.76 -21.93
C ARG A 50 4.08 8.45 -22.44
N TRP A 51 2.76 8.39 -22.62
CA TRP A 51 2.09 7.16 -23.05
C TRP A 51 2.60 6.61 -24.38
N GLY A 52 2.97 7.48 -25.33
CA GLY A 52 3.58 7.05 -26.59
C GLY A 52 4.94 6.36 -26.42
N GLU A 53 5.75 6.76 -25.43
CA GLU A 53 7.03 6.09 -25.12
C GLU A 53 6.82 4.72 -24.47
N TRP A 54 5.74 4.58 -23.70
CA TRP A 54 5.29 3.31 -23.13
C TRP A 54 4.79 2.36 -24.22
N GLU A 55 3.92 2.82 -25.13
CA GLU A 55 3.44 2.04 -26.26
C GLU A 55 4.59 1.59 -27.17
N GLU A 56 5.56 2.47 -27.44
CA GLU A 56 6.76 2.09 -28.21
C GLU A 56 7.55 0.99 -27.49
N LEU A 57 7.77 1.10 -26.18
CA LEU A 57 8.48 0.09 -25.40
C LEU A 57 7.74 -1.26 -25.44
N VAL A 58 6.45 -1.27 -25.13
CA VAL A 58 5.60 -2.47 -25.09
C VAL A 58 5.65 -3.24 -26.42
N ASN A 59 5.67 -2.53 -27.56
CA ASN A 59 5.76 -3.15 -28.88
C ASN A 59 7.11 -3.85 -29.16
N HIS A 60 8.15 -3.56 -28.38
CA HIS A 60 9.48 -4.17 -28.53
C HIS A 60 9.80 -5.20 -27.43
N LEU A 61 8.97 -5.28 -26.37
CA LEU A 61 9.17 -6.25 -25.31
C LEU A 61 8.74 -7.66 -25.76
N PRO A 62 9.45 -8.71 -25.33
CA PRO A 62 9.02 -10.09 -25.55
C PRO A 62 7.66 -10.39 -24.92
N GLU A 63 6.88 -11.28 -25.53
CA GLU A 63 5.55 -11.70 -25.04
C GLU A 63 5.59 -12.16 -23.57
N VAL A 64 6.62 -12.91 -23.19
CA VAL A 64 6.82 -13.36 -21.79
C VAL A 64 6.94 -12.19 -20.79
N VAL A 65 7.51 -11.05 -21.19
CA VAL A 65 7.59 -9.86 -20.34
C VAL A 65 6.23 -9.21 -20.21
N LEU A 66 5.47 -9.15 -21.31
CA LEU A 66 4.10 -8.60 -21.30
C LEU A 66 3.16 -9.44 -20.41
N GLU A 67 3.27 -10.77 -20.45
CA GLU A 67 2.52 -11.66 -19.55
C GLU A 67 2.88 -11.43 -18.08
N GLN A 68 4.15 -11.17 -17.77
CA GLN A 68 4.59 -10.86 -16.41
C GLN A 68 4.07 -9.50 -15.93
N ILE A 69 4.03 -8.48 -16.81
CA ILE A 69 3.42 -7.18 -16.52
C ILE A 69 1.93 -7.37 -16.21
N GLN A 70 1.20 -8.15 -17.02
CA GLN A 70 -0.22 -8.40 -16.74
C GLN A 70 -0.41 -9.13 -15.41
N LYS A 71 0.40 -10.16 -15.13
CA LYS A 71 0.34 -10.90 -13.87
C LYS A 71 0.66 -10.02 -12.67
N HIS A 72 1.60 -9.08 -12.81
CA HIS A 72 1.90 -8.08 -11.82
C HIS A 72 0.66 -7.22 -11.53
N ASP A 73 0.09 -6.60 -12.56
CA ASP A 73 -1.02 -5.68 -12.43
C ASP A 73 -2.27 -6.38 -11.84
N ASP A 74 -2.55 -7.62 -12.25
CA ASP A 74 -3.64 -8.45 -11.67
C ASP A 74 -3.44 -8.72 -10.18
N SER A 75 -2.20 -8.99 -9.75
CA SER A 75 -1.88 -9.22 -8.34
C SER A 75 -1.98 -7.94 -7.51
N VAL A 76 -1.58 -6.80 -8.07
CA VAL A 76 -1.75 -5.48 -7.44
C VAL A 76 -3.23 -5.19 -7.21
N GLU A 77 -4.09 -5.40 -8.20
CA GLU A 77 -5.54 -5.16 -8.07
C GLU A 77 -6.18 -6.08 -7.02
N LYS A 78 -5.84 -7.38 -7.00
CA LYS A 78 -6.30 -8.29 -5.93
C LYS A 78 -5.86 -7.83 -4.55
N LEU A 79 -4.64 -7.30 -4.42
CA LEU A 79 -4.15 -6.76 -3.16
C LEU A 79 -4.96 -5.51 -2.75
N ARG A 80 -5.22 -4.58 -3.68
CA ARG A 80 -6.07 -3.40 -3.46
C ARG A 80 -7.46 -3.80 -2.97
N GLU A 81 -8.10 -4.76 -3.64
CA GLU A 81 -9.41 -5.29 -3.29
C GLU A 81 -9.43 -5.88 -1.87
N ASN A 82 -8.43 -6.70 -1.53
CA ASN A 82 -8.36 -7.31 -0.20
C ASN A 82 -8.14 -6.28 0.91
N CYS A 83 -7.28 -5.29 0.66
CA CYS A 83 -7.05 -4.22 1.63
C CYS A 83 -8.29 -3.33 1.80
N ALA A 84 -8.99 -2.99 0.70
CA ALA A 84 -10.26 -2.25 0.76
C ALA A 84 -11.35 -3.05 1.49
N ARG A 85 -11.44 -4.36 1.25
CA ARG A 85 -12.34 -5.26 1.98
C ARG A 85 -12.03 -5.29 3.47
N LEU A 86 -10.75 -5.41 3.85
CA LEU A 86 -10.35 -5.40 5.26
C LEU A 86 -10.71 -4.08 5.94
N GLN A 87 -10.47 -2.95 5.26
CA GLN A 87 -10.82 -1.63 5.77
C GLN A 87 -12.34 -1.50 5.98
N ALA A 88 -13.15 -1.86 4.97
CA ALA A 88 -14.61 -1.85 5.09
C ALA A 88 -15.10 -2.72 6.26
N MET A 89 -14.52 -3.92 6.42
CA MET A 89 -14.85 -4.80 7.54
C MET A 89 -14.54 -4.16 8.90
N LEU A 90 -13.42 -3.45 9.04
CA LEU A 90 -13.06 -2.74 10.27
C LEU A 90 -14.00 -1.57 10.54
N GLU A 91 -14.42 -0.84 9.50
CA GLU A 91 -15.32 0.32 9.63
C GLU A 91 -16.78 -0.09 9.93
N GLU A 92 -17.25 -1.17 9.32
CA GLU A 92 -18.65 -1.62 9.42
C GLU A 92 -18.92 -2.51 10.66
N ARG A 93 -17.90 -3.16 11.22
CA ARG A 93 -18.03 -4.01 12.41
C ARG A 93 -17.89 -3.20 13.69
N GLY A 94 -18.66 -3.56 14.72
CA GLY A 94 -18.72 -2.82 15.98
C GLY A 94 -17.43 -2.80 16.83
N GLU A 95 -16.47 -3.67 16.56
CA GLU A 95 -15.27 -3.82 17.40
C GLU A 95 -14.34 -2.60 17.36
N LEU A 96 -14.18 -1.97 16.18
CA LEU A 96 -13.38 -0.75 16.05
C LEU A 96 -14.08 0.46 16.74
N PRO A 97 -15.38 0.73 16.51
CA PRO A 97 -16.14 1.70 17.30
C PRO A 97 -16.11 1.47 18.81
N ASP A 98 -16.15 0.22 19.27
CA ASP A 98 -16.10 -0.12 20.69
C ASP A 98 -14.72 0.19 21.30
N LEU A 99 -13.64 -0.22 20.62
CA LEU A 99 -12.27 0.13 21.03
C LEU A 99 -12.04 1.64 21.01
N TYR A 100 -12.53 2.31 19.97
CA TYR A 100 -12.49 3.76 19.87
C TYR A 100 -13.15 4.40 21.09
N SER A 101 -14.39 4.03 21.41
CA SER A 101 -15.15 4.59 22.52
C SER A 101 -14.50 4.31 23.88
N LYS A 102 -13.85 3.15 24.02
CA LYS A 102 -13.10 2.77 25.23
C LYS A 102 -11.90 3.68 25.49
N TYR A 103 -11.18 4.10 24.45
CA TYR A 103 -9.92 4.85 24.60
C TYR A 103 -10.02 6.34 24.25
N MET A 104 -11.13 6.80 23.66
CA MET A 104 -11.42 8.20 23.35
C MET A 104 -12.30 8.88 24.42
N THR A 105 -12.01 8.62 25.70
CA THR A 105 -12.69 9.35 26.78
C THR A 105 -11.97 10.67 27.08
N PRO A 106 -12.68 11.70 27.58
CA PRO A 106 -12.06 12.96 27.97
C PRO A 106 -10.90 12.80 28.96
N GLU A 107 -11.01 11.84 29.89
CA GLU A 107 -10.00 11.55 30.91
C GLU A 107 -8.70 11.03 30.28
N LEU A 108 -8.81 10.05 29.38
CA LEU A 108 -7.65 9.46 28.71
C LEU A 108 -7.00 10.45 27.73
N LEU A 109 -7.79 11.26 27.04
CA LEU A 109 -7.28 12.34 26.19
C LEU A 109 -6.53 13.41 26.99
N ALA A 110 -7.02 13.75 28.18
CA ALA A 110 -6.36 14.68 29.08
C ALA A 110 -5.03 14.12 29.62
N GLU A 111 -4.97 12.83 29.96
CA GLU A 111 -3.72 12.15 30.33
C GLU A 111 -2.67 12.23 29.22
N LEU A 112 -3.11 12.12 27.97
CA LEU A 112 -2.26 12.26 26.78
C LEU A 112 -1.96 13.72 26.40
N GLN A 113 -2.49 14.70 27.14
CA GLN A 113 -2.37 16.14 26.85
C GLN A 113 -2.80 16.50 25.42
N THR A 114 -3.85 15.84 24.93
CA THR A 114 -4.37 16.02 23.57
C THR A 114 -5.88 16.15 23.57
N SER A 115 -6.47 16.29 22.38
CA SER A 115 -7.91 16.26 22.17
C SER A 115 -8.21 15.47 20.91
N GLU A 116 -9.43 14.97 20.77
CA GLU A 116 -9.85 14.28 19.55
C GLU A 116 -9.64 15.16 18.30
N ALA A 117 -10.00 16.44 18.37
CA ALA A 117 -9.79 17.40 17.29
C ALA A 117 -8.30 17.61 16.96
N ALA A 118 -7.40 17.50 17.94
CA ALA A 118 -5.96 17.57 17.71
C ALA A 118 -5.39 16.29 17.09
N LEU A 119 -5.94 15.11 17.43
CA LEU A 119 -5.51 13.82 16.89
C LEU A 119 -5.90 13.65 15.42
N PHE A 120 -7.15 14.00 15.08
CA PHE A 120 -7.75 13.75 13.76
C PHE A 120 -7.89 15.01 12.89
N GLY A 121 -7.61 16.19 13.45
CA GLY A 121 -7.78 17.47 12.77
C GLY A 121 -9.25 17.96 12.77
N ALA A 122 -9.44 19.28 12.78
CA ALA A 122 -10.74 19.92 12.93
C ALA A 122 -11.74 19.71 11.76
N ARG A 123 -11.30 19.12 10.63
CA ARG A 123 -12.13 18.96 9.42
C ARG A 123 -12.60 17.51 9.16
N TRP A 124 -12.18 16.53 9.96
CA TRP A 124 -12.28 15.10 9.62
C TRP A 124 -12.94 14.21 10.70
N PRO A 125 -13.99 14.64 11.44
CA PRO A 125 -14.66 13.74 12.39
C PRO A 125 -15.29 12.51 11.72
N ASP A 126 -15.74 12.66 10.47
CA ASP A 126 -16.39 11.58 9.71
C ASP A 126 -15.40 10.53 9.21
N TYR A 127 -14.09 10.83 9.21
CA TYR A 127 -13.05 9.96 8.65
C TYR A 127 -12.17 9.28 9.71
N ARG A 128 -12.40 9.53 11.01
CA ARG A 128 -11.56 8.98 12.09
C ARG A 128 -11.51 7.45 12.09
N PHE A 129 -12.63 6.79 11.79
CA PHE A 129 -12.67 5.33 11.71
C PHE A 129 -11.90 4.82 10.49
N SER A 130 -12.06 5.48 9.35
CA SER A 130 -11.30 5.14 8.15
C SER A 130 -9.79 5.34 8.36
N TYR A 131 -9.40 6.41 9.06
CA TYR A 131 -8.00 6.63 9.40
C TYR A 131 -7.46 5.57 10.37
N LEU A 132 -8.20 5.21 11.42
CA LEU A 132 -7.80 4.13 12.33
C LEU A 132 -7.74 2.77 11.62
N ALA A 133 -8.73 2.48 10.76
CA ALA A 133 -8.74 1.27 9.94
C ALA A 133 -7.52 1.21 9.03
N GLN A 134 -7.15 2.32 8.38
CA GLN A 134 -5.92 2.42 7.58
C GLN A 134 -4.67 2.08 8.41
N LEU A 135 -4.53 2.62 9.62
CA LEU A 135 -3.39 2.30 10.50
C LEU A 135 -3.36 0.82 10.90
N ILE A 136 -4.53 0.18 11.06
CA ILE A 136 -4.65 -1.25 11.35
C ILE A 136 -4.29 -2.10 10.12
N VAL A 137 -4.84 -1.78 8.94
CA VAL A 137 -4.53 -2.49 7.69
C VAL A 137 -3.04 -2.42 7.40
N ASN A 138 -2.45 -1.23 7.56
CA ASN A 138 -1.02 -0.99 7.43
C ASN A 138 -0.18 -1.64 8.51
N GLN A 139 -0.72 -2.25 9.56
CA GLN A 139 0.10 -2.68 10.70
C GLN A 139 1.03 -1.55 11.20
N THR A 140 0.56 -0.28 11.18
CA THR A 140 1.41 0.87 11.48
C THR A 140 2.02 0.69 12.87
N PRO A 141 3.35 0.63 12.98
CA PRO A 141 3.98 0.26 14.23
C PRO A 141 3.69 1.35 15.28
N SER A 142 3.66 0.93 16.54
CA SER A 142 3.30 1.82 17.65
C SER A 142 4.27 3.01 17.77
N ASP A 143 5.48 2.92 17.23
CA ASP A 143 6.51 3.96 17.19
C ASP A 143 6.44 4.91 15.98
N CYS A 144 5.23 5.15 15.46
CA CYS A 144 4.99 6.03 14.31
C CYS A 144 5.67 7.42 14.41
N SER A 145 6.02 7.98 13.24
CA SER A 145 6.75 9.24 13.08
C SER A 145 6.12 10.39 13.88
N PRO A 146 6.92 11.29 14.50
CA PRO A 146 6.43 12.47 15.21
C PRO A 146 5.56 13.42 14.36
N LEU A 147 5.57 13.26 13.03
CA LEU A 147 4.74 14.05 12.12
C LEU A 147 3.26 13.62 12.14
N TYR A 148 2.94 12.43 12.64
CA TYR A 148 1.55 11.98 12.77
C TYR A 148 0.88 12.63 13.99
N THR A 149 -0.20 13.38 13.77
CA THR A 149 -0.98 14.03 14.83
C THR A 149 -1.59 13.03 15.81
N ILE A 150 -1.95 11.83 15.34
CA ILE A 150 -2.49 10.75 16.17
C ILE A 150 -1.45 10.07 17.07
N ARG A 151 -0.15 10.36 16.87
CA ARG A 151 0.95 9.65 17.50
C ARG A 151 0.84 9.49 19.02
N PRO A 152 0.53 10.52 19.83
CA PRO A 152 0.46 10.37 21.28
C PRO A 152 -0.54 9.28 21.70
N PHE A 153 -1.67 9.20 20.99
CA PHE A 153 -2.68 8.17 21.16
C PHE A 153 -2.20 6.81 20.67
N TRP A 154 -1.68 6.75 19.44
CA TRP A 154 -1.26 5.50 18.80
C TRP A 154 -0.11 4.81 19.55
N LEU A 155 0.84 5.57 20.10
CA LEU A 155 1.91 5.05 20.96
C LEU A 155 1.37 4.35 22.21
N ARG A 156 0.29 4.88 22.78
CA ARG A 156 -0.25 4.39 24.05
C ARG A 156 -1.18 3.21 23.87
N TYR A 157 -2.02 3.24 22.83
CA TYR A 157 -3.12 2.29 22.66
C TYR A 157 -3.10 1.53 21.32
N GLY A 158 -2.22 1.88 20.37
CA GLY A 158 -2.19 1.30 19.03
C GLY A 158 -2.06 -0.22 19.00
N VAL A 159 -1.37 -0.81 19.97
CA VAL A 159 -1.27 -2.28 20.12
C VAL A 159 -2.66 -2.93 20.28
N GLU A 160 -3.57 -2.28 21.01
CA GLU A 160 -4.93 -2.79 21.22
C GLU A 160 -5.75 -2.74 19.93
N PHE A 161 -5.58 -1.69 19.12
CA PHE A 161 -6.19 -1.60 17.79
C PHE A 161 -5.61 -2.64 16.84
N LEU A 162 -4.28 -2.83 16.85
CA LEU A 162 -3.61 -3.84 16.03
C LEU A 162 -3.99 -5.28 16.42
N ASN A 163 -4.45 -5.52 17.64
CA ASN A 163 -4.94 -6.83 18.06
C ASN A 163 -6.23 -7.24 17.33
N LEU A 164 -7.01 -6.30 16.77
CA LEU A 164 -8.16 -6.63 15.93
C LEU A 164 -7.77 -7.55 14.76
N ARG A 165 -6.56 -7.39 14.21
CA ARG A 165 -6.04 -8.23 13.12
C ARG A 165 -5.96 -9.72 13.45
N LYS A 166 -5.97 -10.08 14.73
CA LYS A 166 -5.90 -11.47 15.21
C LYS A 166 -7.28 -12.10 15.37
N ALA A 167 -8.35 -11.32 15.29
CA ALA A 167 -9.72 -11.83 15.39
C ALA A 167 -10.23 -12.28 14.01
N GLU A 168 -11.07 -13.31 14.01
CA GLU A 168 -11.88 -13.62 12.83
C GLU A 168 -12.98 -12.57 12.68
N PRO A 169 -13.32 -12.14 11.45
CA PRO A 169 -12.83 -12.64 10.15
C PRO A 169 -11.59 -11.92 9.59
N TYR A 170 -11.02 -10.94 10.29
CA TYR A 170 -9.93 -10.11 9.74
C TYR A 170 -8.69 -10.95 9.42
N GLN A 171 -8.41 -11.95 10.27
CA GLN A 171 -7.27 -12.85 10.09
C GLN A 171 -7.32 -13.58 8.74
N THR A 172 -8.50 -14.03 8.29
CA THR A 172 -8.69 -14.67 6.98
C THR A 172 -8.27 -13.74 5.85
N VAL A 173 -8.77 -12.50 5.82
CA VAL A 173 -8.45 -11.51 4.77
C VAL A 173 -6.96 -11.16 4.78
N ILE A 174 -6.36 -11.01 5.96
CA ILE A 174 -4.93 -10.71 6.11
C ILE A 174 -4.06 -11.85 5.56
N GLN A 175 -4.46 -13.11 5.80
CA GLN A 175 -3.74 -14.26 5.25
C GLN A 175 -3.81 -14.28 3.73
N GLU A 176 -5.00 -14.02 3.15
CA GLU A 176 -5.16 -13.92 1.70
C GLU A 176 -4.30 -12.78 1.11
N SER A 177 -4.27 -11.60 1.74
CA SER A 177 -3.36 -10.51 1.36
C SER A 177 -1.89 -10.92 1.41
N ASN A 178 -1.45 -11.62 2.46
CA ASN A 178 -0.05 -12.05 2.58
C ASN A 178 0.34 -13.05 1.48
N THR A 179 -0.57 -13.94 1.07
CA THR A 179 -0.34 -14.83 -0.07
C THR A 179 -0.16 -14.04 -1.36
N ILE A 180 -1.03 -13.05 -1.61
CA ILE A 180 -0.90 -12.17 -2.80
C ILE A 180 0.42 -11.41 -2.79
N VAL A 181 0.87 -10.92 -1.62
CA VAL A 181 2.17 -10.24 -1.49
C VAL A 181 3.33 -11.16 -1.85
N GLN A 182 3.30 -12.42 -1.41
CA GLN A 182 4.33 -13.40 -1.77
C GLN A 182 4.35 -13.66 -3.29
N GLU A 183 3.18 -13.87 -3.89
CA GLU A 183 3.05 -14.06 -5.33
C GLU A 183 3.53 -12.83 -6.12
N LEU A 184 3.17 -11.62 -5.67
CA LEU A 184 3.58 -10.36 -6.27
C LEU A 184 5.10 -10.17 -6.20
N MET A 185 5.72 -10.51 -5.07
CA MET A 185 7.18 -10.47 -4.90
C MET A 185 7.89 -11.40 -5.89
N GLU A 186 7.39 -12.62 -6.10
CA GLU A 186 7.96 -13.55 -7.09
C GLU A 186 7.84 -12.99 -8.52
N VAL A 187 6.70 -12.38 -8.84
CA VAL A 187 6.47 -11.74 -10.15
C VAL A 187 7.40 -10.56 -10.35
N ILE A 188 7.55 -9.69 -9.37
CA ILE A 188 8.44 -8.53 -9.39
C ILE A 188 9.90 -8.96 -9.64
N GLN A 189 10.38 -9.98 -8.94
CA GLN A 189 11.75 -10.49 -9.10
C GLN A 189 11.97 -11.15 -10.47
N SER A 190 10.95 -11.79 -11.02
CA SER A 190 10.99 -12.32 -12.38
C SER A 190 11.01 -11.17 -13.41
N LEU A 191 10.16 -10.17 -13.20
CA LEU A 191 9.97 -9.04 -14.10
C LEU A 191 11.21 -8.14 -14.13
N ASP A 192 11.83 -7.83 -13.00
CA ASP A 192 13.09 -7.06 -12.94
C ASP A 192 14.19 -7.71 -13.80
N ARG A 193 14.32 -9.04 -13.69
CA ARG A 193 15.30 -9.82 -14.46
C ARG A 193 14.99 -9.79 -15.96
N SER A 194 13.76 -10.15 -16.34
CA SER A 194 13.37 -10.24 -17.74
C SER A 194 13.35 -8.86 -18.42
N LEU A 195 12.99 -7.78 -17.71
CA LEU A 195 13.13 -6.41 -18.20
C LEU A 195 14.60 -6.04 -18.39
N THR A 196 15.46 -6.32 -17.41
CA THR A 196 16.91 -6.00 -17.51
C THR A 196 17.52 -6.67 -18.74
N GLU A 197 17.30 -7.98 -18.92
CA GLU A 197 17.80 -8.75 -20.06
C GLU A 197 17.26 -8.23 -21.40
N SER A 198 15.95 -7.94 -21.47
CA SER A 198 15.31 -7.42 -22.69
C SER A 198 15.85 -6.05 -23.07
N LEU A 199 16.06 -5.18 -22.09
CA LEU A 199 16.57 -3.83 -22.32
C LEU A 199 18.04 -3.83 -22.73
N GLU A 200 18.87 -4.70 -22.14
CA GLU A 200 20.25 -4.91 -22.60
C GLU A 200 20.29 -5.34 -24.07
N SER A 201 19.43 -6.28 -24.47
CA SER A 201 19.32 -6.72 -25.86
C SER A 201 18.84 -5.60 -26.80
N ILE A 202 17.87 -4.79 -26.39
CA ILE A 202 17.33 -3.69 -27.21
C ILE A 202 18.37 -2.57 -27.40
N TYR A 203 19.16 -2.27 -26.38
CA TYR A 203 20.18 -1.20 -26.45
C TYR A 203 21.52 -1.64 -27.02
N ALA A 204 21.78 -2.95 -27.10
CA ALA A 204 22.96 -3.50 -27.77
C ALA A 204 22.81 -3.61 -29.30
N ALA A 205 21.57 -3.55 -29.82
CA ALA A 205 21.21 -3.62 -31.25
C ALA A 205 21.18 -2.25 -31.95
#